data_AF-A0A507BLD7-F1
#
_entry.id   AF-A0A507BLD7-F1
#
_cell.length_a   1.000
_cell.length_b   1.000
_cell.length_c   1.000
_cell.angle_alpha   90.00
_cell.angle_beta   90.00
_cell.angle_gamma   90.00
#
_symmetry.space_group_name_H-M   'P 1'
#
loop_
_entity.id
_entity.type
_entity.pdbx_description
1 polymer ?
#
loop_
_entity_poly.entity_id
_entity_poly.type
_entity_poly.pdbx_seq_one_letter_code
_entity_poly.pdbx_strand_id
1 'polypeptide(L)'
;MASSRNITQVDEDLINDASSDEENEVAPQHREQDKLANNIDENVISIPMPDASIVTPSASAAVAAASSRLQCRMYEQKYPEVEDVVMVNVRQIAEMGAYVHLLEYNNIEGMILLSELSRRRIRSIQKLIRVGRSEVVVVLRVDKEKGYIDLSKRRVGAEDIQKCDEKYNKSKAVHSIMRHVAEKQQLNLEDLYVAVGWPLYKKYGHAYDAFKLALQEQDKVFEGLQMTPEVKEDLLTNIRRRLTPQPVKIRADVEVTCFGYEGVDAVKAALKAGEAVSTVDAPVKIRLVAPPLYVMVTNSLDKTIGIEMLELAVTKIEEVIKKFGGGMTVKMKPRAVSETDDAELQQLMARVENESKQVDGDGDEDEDIGMGVADDFDVPPPVPALRSGDDDDDE
;
A
#
# COMPACT_ATOMS: atom_id res chain seq x y z
N MET A 1 38.67 -51.42 41.38
CA MET A 1 37.68 -51.99 40.45
C MET A 1 37.68 -51.09 39.22
N ALA A 2 38.58 -51.20 38.24
CA ALA A 2 38.97 -52.32 37.38
C ALA A 2 37.86 -52.77 36.40
N SER A 3 38.23 -52.72 35.12
CA SER A 3 37.64 -53.31 33.90
C SER A 3 36.47 -52.60 33.20
N SER A 4 36.36 -52.50 31.87
CA SER A 4 37.25 -52.60 30.70
C SER A 4 36.36 -52.92 29.49
N ARG A 5 36.60 -52.23 28.35
CA ARG A 5 36.70 -52.74 26.96
C ARG A 5 35.52 -53.51 26.31
N ASN A 6 35.05 -53.07 25.14
CA ASN A 6 35.52 -53.44 23.77
C ASN A 6 34.42 -53.15 22.71
N ILE A 7 34.76 -52.44 21.61
CA ILE A 7 35.00 -52.92 20.23
C ILE A 7 33.73 -53.40 19.50
N THR A 8 33.38 -52.76 18.38
CA THR A 8 33.53 -53.31 17.02
C THR A 8 33.49 -52.19 15.97
N GLN A 9 34.43 -52.31 15.04
CA GLN A 9 34.82 -51.48 13.92
C GLN A 9 34.29 -52.16 12.64
N VAL A 10 33.95 -51.41 11.59
CA VAL A 10 34.21 -51.83 10.19
C VAL A 10 34.28 -50.59 9.31
N ASP A 11 35.46 -50.46 8.71
CA ASP A 11 35.92 -49.57 7.66
C ASP A 11 35.25 -49.84 6.30
N GLU A 12 35.26 -48.85 5.40
CA GLU A 12 35.83 -48.99 4.05
C GLU A 12 35.86 -47.63 3.32
N ASP A 13 37.01 -46.96 3.40
CA ASP A 13 37.54 -46.14 2.31
C ASP A 13 38.20 -47.07 1.29
N LEU A 14 38.04 -46.82 -0.01
CA LEU A 14 39.07 -47.07 -1.02
C LEU A 14 38.72 -46.38 -2.34
N ILE A 15 39.27 -45.18 -2.47
CA ILE A 15 39.66 -44.55 -3.72
C ILE A 15 40.75 -45.43 -4.35
N ASN A 16 40.61 -45.78 -5.62
CA ASN A 16 41.78 -46.10 -6.43
C ASN A 16 41.60 -45.68 -7.88
N ASP A 17 42.58 -44.88 -8.29
CA ASP A 17 42.92 -44.41 -9.63
C ASP A 17 43.45 -45.57 -10.49
N ALA A 18 43.09 -45.61 -11.78
CA ALA A 18 43.88 -46.27 -12.82
C ALA A 18 43.37 -45.87 -14.21
N SER A 19 44.09 -44.95 -14.83
CA SER A 19 44.14 -44.72 -16.29
C SER A 19 44.61 -45.97 -17.04
N SER A 20 44.13 -46.17 -18.27
CA SER A 20 44.96 -46.51 -19.45
C SER A 20 44.10 -46.46 -20.71
N ASP A 21 44.64 -45.69 -21.64
CA ASP A 21 44.32 -45.50 -23.05
C ASP A 21 44.14 -46.80 -23.86
N GLU A 22 43.32 -46.77 -24.90
CA GLU A 22 43.77 -46.79 -26.30
C GLU A 22 42.56 -46.72 -27.26
N GLU A 23 42.60 -45.71 -28.13
CA GLU A 23 42.40 -45.72 -29.60
C GLU A 23 41.36 -46.70 -30.22
N ASN A 24 40.52 -46.35 -31.20
CA ASN A 24 40.92 -45.65 -32.42
C ASN A 24 39.70 -45.18 -33.27
N GLU A 25 39.78 -43.93 -33.74
CA GLU A 25 39.63 -43.46 -35.14
C GLU A 25 38.34 -43.43 -36.02
N VAL A 26 38.26 -42.26 -36.69
CA VAL A 26 37.88 -41.90 -38.09
C VAL A 26 36.40 -41.63 -38.47
N ALA A 27 36.04 -40.35 -38.32
CA ALA A 27 35.79 -39.32 -39.35
C ALA A 27 34.59 -39.40 -40.36
N PRO A 28 34.16 -38.23 -40.90
CA PRO A 28 32.84 -37.96 -41.46
C PRO A 28 32.84 -37.84 -43.00
N GLN A 29 31.67 -37.72 -43.63
CA GLN A 29 31.59 -37.21 -45.01
C GLN A 29 30.50 -36.16 -45.21
N HIS A 30 30.97 -35.06 -45.81
CA HIS A 30 30.25 -33.90 -46.31
C HIS A 30 29.88 -34.12 -47.80
N ARG A 31 28.74 -33.57 -48.21
CA ARG A 31 28.43 -32.93 -49.52
C ARG A 31 28.78 -33.65 -50.84
N GLU A 32 27.72 -33.92 -51.62
CA GLU A 32 27.64 -33.67 -53.08
C GLU A 32 26.17 -33.28 -53.37
N GLN A 33 25.87 -32.01 -53.70
CA GLN A 33 25.91 -31.32 -54.99
C GLN A 33 24.55 -31.25 -55.71
N ASP A 34 24.15 -30.01 -55.95
CA ASP A 34 23.28 -29.46 -56.99
C ASP A 34 22.80 -30.40 -58.11
N LYS A 35 21.50 -30.29 -58.45
CA LYS A 35 21.04 -29.78 -59.76
C LYS A 35 19.52 -29.71 -59.89
N LEU A 36 19.12 -28.68 -60.65
CA LEU A 36 17.87 -28.45 -61.41
C LEU A 36 16.75 -27.62 -60.75
N ALA A 37 16.86 -26.31 -60.99
CA ALA A 37 15.74 -25.40 -61.23
C ALA A 37 15.39 -25.35 -62.75
N ASN A 38 14.18 -24.84 -63.04
CA ASN A 38 13.54 -24.46 -64.33
C ASN A 38 12.84 -25.61 -65.10
N ASN A 39 11.59 -25.52 -65.59
CA ASN A 39 10.74 -24.43 -66.14
C ASN A 39 9.24 -24.70 -65.81
N ILE A 40 8.39 -23.69 -65.50
CA ILE A 40 7.36 -22.98 -66.35
C ILE A 40 6.58 -23.95 -67.30
N ASP A 41 5.23 -24.06 -67.33
CA ASP A 41 4.20 -23.03 -67.54
C ASP A 41 2.74 -23.55 -67.31
N GLU A 42 1.77 -22.62 -67.37
CA GLU A 42 0.30 -22.75 -67.54
C GLU A 42 -0.66 -22.50 -66.33
N ASN A 43 -0.81 -21.22 -66.00
CA ASN A 43 -2.03 -20.39 -66.15
C ASN A 43 -3.46 -21.00 -66.02
N VAL A 44 -4.22 -20.61 -64.98
CA VAL A 44 -5.68 -20.37 -65.03
C VAL A 44 -6.10 -19.21 -64.10
N ILE A 45 -6.34 -18.05 -64.71
CA ILE A 45 -7.50 -17.12 -64.59
C ILE A 45 -8.00 -16.69 -63.18
N SER A 46 -7.56 -15.47 -62.80
CA SER A 46 -8.27 -14.28 -62.27
C SER A 46 -9.56 -14.37 -61.43
N ILE A 47 -9.51 -13.77 -60.23
CA ILE A 47 -10.53 -12.83 -59.71
C ILE A 47 -9.80 -11.66 -59.01
N PRO A 48 -10.07 -10.38 -59.36
CA PRO A 48 -9.38 -9.23 -58.78
C PRO A 48 -10.07 -8.75 -57.48
N MET A 49 -9.30 -8.54 -56.41
CA MET A 49 -9.72 -7.70 -55.29
C MET A 49 -9.22 -6.26 -55.50
N PRO A 50 -10.01 -5.23 -55.16
CA PRO A 50 -9.67 -3.84 -55.39
C PRO A 50 -8.69 -3.26 -54.36
N ASP A 51 -7.81 -2.40 -54.87
CA ASP A 51 -6.95 -1.39 -54.25
C ASP A 51 -6.51 -1.52 -52.78
N ALA A 52 -5.19 -1.71 -52.65
CA ALA A 52 -4.41 -1.33 -51.50
C ALA A 52 -4.42 0.20 -51.32
N SER A 53 -5.27 0.69 -50.41
CA SER A 53 -5.00 1.97 -49.75
C SER A 53 -3.75 1.82 -48.89
N ILE A 54 -2.74 2.64 -49.17
CA ILE A 54 -1.57 2.86 -48.32
C ILE A 54 -2.06 3.38 -46.97
N VAL A 55 -2.19 2.50 -45.98
CA VAL A 55 -2.41 2.90 -44.59
C VAL A 55 -1.03 3.20 -44.02
N THR A 56 -0.72 4.49 -43.90
CA THR A 56 0.35 5.04 -43.06
C THR A 56 0.46 4.26 -41.73
N PRO A 57 1.66 3.95 -41.21
CA PRO A 57 1.80 3.24 -39.94
C PRO A 57 1.17 4.11 -38.85
N SER A 58 -0.01 3.68 -38.41
CA SER A 58 -0.83 4.36 -37.42
C SER A 58 -0.09 4.39 -36.10
N ALA A 59 -0.05 5.57 -35.48
CA ALA A 59 0.43 5.80 -34.12
C ALA A 59 -0.10 4.77 -33.10
N SER A 60 -1.26 4.14 -33.38
CA SER A 60 -1.85 3.01 -32.63
C SER A 60 -0.90 1.84 -32.35
N ALA A 61 0.02 1.50 -33.28
CA ALA A 61 0.95 0.38 -33.09
C ALA A 61 2.08 0.72 -32.10
N ALA A 62 2.52 1.99 -32.07
CA ALA A 62 3.51 2.46 -31.11
C ALA A 62 2.91 2.56 -29.69
N VAL A 63 1.64 2.98 -29.56
CA VAL A 63 0.93 2.98 -28.25
C VAL A 63 0.61 1.56 -27.77
N ALA A 64 0.32 0.62 -28.67
CA ALA A 64 0.15 -0.79 -28.34
C ALA A 64 1.49 -1.42 -27.92
N ALA A 65 2.59 -1.12 -28.61
CA ALA A 65 3.95 -1.56 -28.26
C ALA A 65 4.46 -0.92 -26.95
N ALA A 66 4.12 0.35 -26.68
CA ALA A 66 4.40 1.00 -25.40
C ALA A 66 3.54 0.39 -24.28
N SER A 67 2.28 0.04 -24.56
CA SER A 67 1.41 -0.66 -23.61
C SER A 67 1.91 -2.07 -23.29
N SER A 68 2.44 -2.80 -24.28
CA SER A 68 3.02 -4.13 -24.04
C SER A 68 4.35 -4.07 -23.28
N ARG A 69 5.14 -2.99 -23.40
CA ARG A 69 6.34 -2.77 -22.58
C ARG A 69 6.03 -2.55 -21.10
N LEU A 70 4.85 -2.03 -20.79
CA LEU A 70 4.39 -1.69 -19.43
C LEU A 70 3.41 -2.72 -18.84
N GLN A 71 3.12 -3.79 -19.58
CA GLN A 71 2.28 -4.89 -19.13
C GLN A 71 3.16 -6.10 -18.80
N CYS A 72 3.15 -6.52 -17.55
CA CYS A 72 3.92 -7.68 -17.09
C CYS A 72 3.08 -8.50 -16.10
N ARG A 73 3.33 -9.82 -16.10
CA ARG A 73 2.87 -10.75 -15.06
C ARG A 73 3.44 -10.36 -13.70
N MET A 74 2.59 -10.42 -12.67
CA MET A 74 3.01 -10.10 -11.30
C MET A 74 3.79 -11.25 -10.65
N TYR A 75 3.60 -12.48 -11.13
CA TYR A 75 4.24 -13.71 -10.64
C TYR A 75 5.11 -14.36 -11.72
N GLU A 76 6.05 -15.19 -11.29
CA GLU A 76 6.94 -15.96 -12.18
C GLU A 76 6.16 -16.98 -13.01
N GLN A 77 5.20 -17.67 -12.37
CA GLN A 77 4.35 -18.64 -13.03
C GLN A 77 3.43 -17.97 -14.05
N LYS A 78 3.44 -18.49 -15.28
CA LYS A 78 2.62 -17.98 -16.39
C LYS A 78 1.12 -18.26 -16.19
N TYR A 79 0.79 -19.33 -15.48
CA TYR A 79 -0.59 -19.72 -15.16
C TYR A 79 -0.73 -19.94 -13.65
N PRO A 80 -1.88 -19.61 -13.04
CA PRO A 80 -2.14 -19.92 -11.64
C PRO A 80 -2.21 -21.43 -11.40
N GLU A 81 -2.03 -21.83 -10.14
CA GLU A 81 -2.24 -23.21 -9.70
C GLU A 81 -3.73 -23.47 -9.42
N VAL A 82 -4.09 -24.75 -9.41
CA VAL A 82 -5.45 -25.18 -9.08
C VAL A 82 -5.72 -24.88 -7.60
N GLU A 83 -6.94 -24.44 -7.29
CA GLU A 83 -7.38 -23.97 -5.97
C GLU A 83 -6.81 -22.62 -5.50
N ASP A 84 -5.99 -21.93 -6.31
CA ASP A 84 -5.52 -20.59 -5.95
C ASP A 84 -6.64 -19.54 -6.08
N VAL A 85 -6.59 -18.53 -5.20
CA VAL A 85 -7.57 -17.46 -5.12
C VAL A 85 -6.99 -16.21 -5.79
N VAL A 86 -7.61 -15.80 -6.88
CA VAL A 86 -7.12 -14.73 -7.76
C VAL A 86 -8.17 -13.64 -7.96
N MET A 87 -7.70 -12.43 -8.19
CA MET A 87 -8.53 -11.27 -8.51
C MET A 87 -8.72 -11.16 -10.03
N VAL A 88 -9.98 -11.17 -10.47
CA VAL A 88 -10.33 -11.08 -11.89
C VAL A 88 -11.19 -9.86 -12.18
N ASN A 89 -11.06 -9.30 -13.38
CA ASN A 89 -11.94 -8.25 -13.88
C ASN A 89 -12.90 -8.83 -14.91
N VAL A 90 -14.20 -8.56 -14.77
CA VAL A 90 -15.20 -9.06 -15.72
C VAL A 90 -15.21 -8.22 -16.99
N ARG A 91 -14.90 -8.84 -18.13
CA ARG A 91 -14.92 -8.17 -19.44
C ARG A 91 -16.30 -8.27 -20.10
N GLN A 92 -16.86 -9.47 -20.16
CA GLN A 92 -18.12 -9.70 -20.86
C GLN A 92 -18.90 -10.83 -20.19
N ILE A 93 -20.22 -10.68 -20.18
CA ILE A 93 -21.15 -11.71 -19.70
C ILE A 93 -21.79 -12.33 -20.94
N ALA A 94 -21.67 -13.64 -21.10
CA ALA A 94 -22.30 -14.44 -22.14
C ALA A 94 -23.36 -15.39 -21.54
N GLU A 95 -24.11 -16.08 -22.40
CA GLU A 95 -25.16 -17.01 -21.98
C GLU A 95 -24.60 -18.28 -21.33
N MET A 96 -23.43 -18.74 -21.77
CA MET A 96 -22.74 -19.92 -21.25
C MET A 96 -21.84 -19.64 -20.03
N GLY A 97 -21.44 -18.37 -19.81
CA GLY A 97 -20.44 -18.02 -18.80
C GLY A 97 -20.16 -16.52 -18.73
N ALA A 98 -19.34 -16.10 -17.75
CA ALA A 98 -18.73 -14.77 -17.75
C ALA A 98 -17.25 -14.89 -18.14
N TYR A 99 -16.83 -14.12 -19.14
CA TYR A 99 -15.44 -13.98 -19.54
C TYR A 99 -14.78 -12.89 -18.70
N VAL A 100 -13.67 -13.26 -18.08
CA VAL A 100 -12.94 -12.42 -17.14
C VAL A 100 -11.46 -12.38 -17.50
N HIS A 101 -10.77 -11.32 -17.10
CA HIS A 101 -9.32 -11.20 -17.23
C HIS A 101 -8.67 -11.32 -15.86
N LEU A 102 -7.63 -12.15 -15.75
CA LEU A 102 -6.81 -12.27 -14.54
C LEU A 102 -5.82 -11.10 -14.49
N LEU A 103 -6.04 -10.14 -13.58
CA LEU A 103 -5.20 -8.94 -13.47
C LEU A 103 -3.76 -9.26 -13.03
N GLU A 104 -3.58 -10.36 -12.31
CA GLU A 104 -2.29 -10.77 -11.74
C GLU A 104 -1.37 -11.45 -12.78
N TYR A 105 -1.95 -12.07 -13.80
CA TYR A 105 -1.25 -12.90 -14.78
C TYR A 105 -1.30 -12.28 -16.19
N ASN A 106 -1.09 -10.98 -16.32
CA ASN A 106 -1.04 -10.29 -17.62
C ASN A 106 -2.37 -10.34 -18.43
N ASN A 107 -3.51 -10.26 -17.74
CA ASN A 107 -4.85 -10.24 -18.35
C ASN A 107 -5.19 -11.50 -19.17
N ILE A 108 -4.68 -12.67 -18.77
CA ILE A 108 -5.11 -13.94 -19.37
C ILE A 108 -6.63 -14.08 -19.22
N GLU A 109 -7.26 -14.61 -20.26
CA GLU A 109 -8.70 -14.83 -20.29
C GLU A 109 -9.07 -16.07 -19.46
N GLY A 110 -10.07 -15.90 -18.60
CA GLY A 110 -10.68 -16.97 -17.80
C GLY A 110 -12.18 -17.00 -18.00
N MET A 111 -12.78 -18.16 -17.74
CA MET A 111 -14.22 -18.36 -17.85
C MET A 111 -14.80 -18.75 -16.49
N ILE A 112 -15.85 -18.03 -16.08
CA ILE A 112 -16.66 -18.41 -14.92
C ILE A 112 -17.94 -19.04 -15.44
N LEU A 113 -18.20 -20.30 -15.08
CA LEU A 113 -19.47 -20.96 -15.38
C LEU A 113 -20.60 -20.33 -14.55
N LEU A 114 -21.80 -20.18 -15.14
CA LEU A 114 -22.98 -19.66 -14.42
C LEU A 114 -23.33 -20.49 -13.17
N SER A 115 -23.14 -21.81 -13.22
CA SER A 115 -23.35 -22.73 -12.09
C SER A 115 -22.38 -22.49 -10.93
N GLU A 116 -21.22 -21.89 -11.22
CA GLU A 116 -20.16 -21.59 -10.27
C GLU A 116 -20.17 -20.11 -9.85
N LEU A 117 -21.18 -19.35 -10.27
CA LEU A 117 -21.30 -17.93 -9.95
C LEU A 117 -21.90 -17.66 -8.56
N SER A 118 -22.87 -18.47 -8.13
CA SER A 118 -23.54 -18.26 -6.85
C SER A 118 -24.03 -19.57 -6.23
N ARG A 119 -24.07 -19.61 -4.90
CA ARG A 119 -24.66 -20.72 -4.12
C ARG A 119 -26.20 -20.69 -4.11
N ARG A 120 -26.83 -19.55 -4.40
CA ARG A 120 -28.29 -19.35 -4.34
C ARG A 120 -28.88 -19.24 -5.75
N ARG A 121 -30.17 -19.59 -5.90
CA ARG A 121 -30.89 -19.42 -7.18
C ARG A 121 -30.85 -17.94 -7.60
N ILE A 122 -30.38 -17.71 -8.83
CA ILE A 122 -30.15 -16.37 -9.37
C ILE A 122 -31.46 -15.85 -9.98
N ARG A 123 -31.91 -14.65 -9.59
CA ARG A 123 -33.02 -13.93 -10.26
C ARG A 123 -32.54 -13.08 -11.43
N SER A 124 -31.38 -12.43 -11.29
CA SER A 124 -30.75 -11.64 -12.34
C SER A 124 -29.23 -11.64 -12.14
N ILE A 125 -28.50 -11.91 -13.23
CA ILE A 125 -27.04 -12.04 -13.27
C ILE A 125 -26.37 -10.68 -13.08
N GLN A 126 -26.98 -9.61 -13.62
CA GLN A 126 -26.47 -8.23 -13.57
C GLN A 126 -26.36 -7.66 -12.15
N LYS A 127 -27.05 -8.25 -11.16
CA LYS A 127 -26.95 -7.84 -9.76
C LYS A 127 -25.69 -8.40 -9.09
N LEU A 128 -25.24 -9.58 -9.50
CA LEU A 128 -24.13 -10.32 -8.87
C LEU A 128 -22.78 -10.02 -9.52
N ILE A 129 -22.78 -9.77 -10.83
CA ILE A 129 -21.61 -9.37 -11.59
C ILE A 129 -21.97 -8.15 -12.41
N ARG A 130 -21.07 -7.17 -12.40
CA ARG A 130 -21.09 -6.07 -13.37
C ARG A 130 -19.83 -6.10 -14.20
N VAL A 131 -19.98 -5.83 -15.49
CA VAL A 131 -18.86 -5.64 -16.40
C VAL A 131 -17.98 -4.50 -15.87
N GLY A 132 -16.66 -4.70 -15.90
CA GLY A 132 -15.65 -3.76 -15.44
C GLY A 132 -15.41 -3.76 -13.93
N ARG A 133 -16.08 -4.62 -13.16
CA ARG A 133 -15.79 -4.79 -11.73
C ARG A 133 -14.84 -5.95 -11.50
N SER A 134 -13.97 -5.76 -10.50
CA SER A 134 -13.11 -6.80 -10.00
C SER A 134 -13.87 -7.71 -9.03
N GLU A 135 -13.64 -9.00 -9.14
CA GLU A 135 -14.28 -10.05 -8.35
C GLU A 135 -13.21 -11.07 -7.93
N VAL A 136 -13.34 -11.60 -6.71
CA VAL A 136 -12.45 -12.66 -6.21
C VAL A 136 -13.02 -14.01 -6.60
N VAL A 137 -12.19 -14.87 -7.19
CA VAL A 137 -12.57 -16.20 -7.65
C VAL A 137 -11.46 -17.22 -7.36
N VAL A 138 -11.84 -18.49 -7.26
CA VAL A 138 -10.92 -19.62 -7.12
C VAL A 138 -10.75 -20.30 -8.47
N VAL A 139 -9.53 -20.71 -8.78
CA VAL A 139 -9.19 -21.50 -9.97
C VAL A 139 -9.58 -22.97 -9.76
N LEU A 140 -10.41 -23.53 -10.65
CA LEU A 140 -10.78 -24.95 -10.61
C LEU A 140 -9.88 -25.81 -11.47
N ARG A 141 -9.65 -25.37 -12.70
CA ARG A 141 -8.91 -26.13 -13.69
C ARG A 141 -8.18 -25.17 -14.61
N VAL A 142 -6.97 -25.56 -14.98
CA VAL A 142 -6.12 -24.81 -15.88
C VAL A 142 -5.66 -25.75 -16.99
N ASP A 143 -6.07 -25.46 -18.22
CA ASP A 143 -5.56 -26.12 -19.41
C ASP A 143 -4.41 -25.30 -19.98
N LYS A 144 -3.17 -25.71 -19.65
CA LYS A 144 -1.94 -24.98 -20.05
C LYS A 144 -1.72 -24.94 -21.57
N GLU A 145 -2.24 -25.92 -22.30
CA GLU A 145 -2.08 -26.03 -23.76
C GLU A 145 -2.98 -25.05 -24.52
N LYS A 146 -4.22 -24.88 -24.06
CA LYS A 146 -5.21 -24.01 -24.71
C LYS A 146 -5.34 -22.64 -24.04
N GLY A 147 -4.77 -22.47 -22.86
CA GLY A 147 -4.86 -21.23 -22.07
C GLY A 147 -6.24 -21.02 -21.44
N TYR A 148 -7.08 -22.06 -21.34
CA TYR A 148 -8.38 -21.96 -20.69
C TYR A 148 -8.24 -22.14 -19.18
N ILE A 149 -8.88 -21.23 -18.44
CA ILE A 149 -8.91 -21.26 -16.98
C ILE A 149 -10.37 -21.25 -16.54
N ASP A 150 -10.79 -22.33 -15.90
CA ASP A 150 -12.10 -22.44 -15.28
C ASP A 150 -12.06 -21.86 -13.87
N LEU A 151 -12.96 -20.93 -13.60
CA LEU A 151 -13.01 -20.16 -12.37
C LEU A 151 -14.35 -20.35 -11.66
N SER A 152 -14.34 -20.28 -10.33
CA SER A 152 -15.55 -20.30 -9.50
C SER A 152 -15.55 -19.19 -8.47
N LYS A 153 -16.69 -18.49 -8.39
CA LYS A 153 -17.00 -17.56 -7.30
C LYS A 153 -17.67 -18.27 -6.13
N ARG A 154 -18.34 -19.40 -6.37
CA ARG A 154 -19.10 -20.15 -5.37
C ARG A 154 -18.21 -20.75 -4.29
N ARG A 155 -16.98 -21.19 -4.62
CA ARG A 155 -16.09 -21.87 -3.66
C ARG A 155 -15.37 -20.92 -2.69
N VAL A 156 -15.36 -19.62 -2.97
CA VAL A 156 -14.63 -18.64 -2.16
C VAL A 156 -15.32 -18.44 -0.80
N GLY A 157 -14.54 -18.56 0.29
CA GLY A 157 -14.98 -18.19 1.64
C GLY A 157 -14.84 -16.68 1.88
N ALA A 158 -15.60 -16.12 2.84
CA ALA A 158 -15.48 -14.69 3.17
C ALA A 158 -14.08 -14.32 3.70
N GLU A 159 -13.40 -15.26 4.38
CA GLU A 159 -12.03 -15.09 4.84
C GLU A 159 -11.03 -15.05 3.68
N ASP A 160 -11.24 -15.89 2.66
CA ASP A 160 -10.36 -15.95 1.49
C ASP A 160 -10.50 -14.70 0.61
N ILE A 161 -11.70 -14.10 0.55
CA ILE A 161 -11.92 -12.82 -0.12
C ILE A 161 -11.02 -11.74 0.51
N GLN A 162 -10.99 -11.65 1.84
CA GLN A 162 -10.19 -10.64 2.54
C GLN A 162 -8.68 -10.88 2.33
N LYS A 163 -8.23 -12.13 2.43
CA LYS A 163 -6.83 -12.49 2.17
C LYS A 163 -6.40 -12.19 0.74
N CYS A 164 -7.27 -12.49 -0.24
CA CYS A 164 -7.02 -12.21 -1.64
C CYS A 164 -6.99 -10.71 -1.91
N ASP A 165 -7.94 -9.94 -1.36
CA ASP A 165 -7.95 -8.47 -1.46
C ASP A 165 -6.66 -7.86 -0.88
N GLU A 166 -6.20 -8.36 0.27
CA GLU A 166 -4.95 -7.88 0.88
C GLU A 166 -3.74 -8.25 0.02
N LYS A 167 -3.63 -9.51 -0.44
CA LYS A 167 -2.55 -9.99 -1.33
C LYS A 167 -2.53 -9.19 -2.64
N TYR A 168 -3.70 -9.01 -3.26
CA TYR A 168 -3.86 -8.26 -4.50
C TYR A 168 -3.48 -6.79 -4.33
N ASN A 169 -3.89 -6.15 -3.23
CA ASN A 169 -3.51 -4.76 -2.95
C ASN A 169 -1.98 -4.62 -2.74
N LYS A 170 -1.34 -5.57 -2.05
CA LYS A 170 0.12 -5.62 -1.90
C LYS A 170 0.81 -5.75 -3.26
N SER A 171 0.39 -6.72 -4.08
CA SER A 171 0.95 -6.95 -5.42
C SER A 171 0.68 -5.80 -6.40
N LYS A 172 -0.50 -5.16 -6.33
CA LYS A 172 -0.84 -3.96 -7.11
C LYS A 172 0.02 -2.77 -6.74
N ALA A 173 0.30 -2.56 -5.45
CA ALA A 173 1.20 -1.50 -5.00
C ALA A 173 2.62 -1.72 -5.56
N VAL A 174 3.13 -2.95 -5.47
CA VAL A 174 4.43 -3.34 -6.05
C VAL A 174 4.45 -3.10 -7.56
N HIS A 175 3.42 -3.55 -8.27
CA HIS A 175 3.31 -3.37 -9.71
C HIS A 175 3.21 -1.90 -10.13
N SER A 176 2.50 -1.07 -9.36
CA SER A 176 2.43 0.36 -9.61
C SER A 176 3.79 1.06 -9.43
N ILE A 177 4.58 0.66 -8.42
CA ILE A 177 5.93 1.18 -8.19
C ILE A 177 6.85 0.77 -9.34
N MET A 178 6.84 -0.53 -9.70
CA MET A 178 7.63 -1.07 -10.80
C MET A 178 7.28 -0.42 -12.14
N ARG A 179 6.00 -0.15 -12.39
CA ARG A 179 5.57 0.59 -13.60
C ARG A 179 6.15 2.00 -13.64
N HIS A 180 6.10 2.76 -12.54
CA HIS A 180 6.66 4.12 -12.51
C HIS A 180 8.17 4.12 -12.74
N VAL A 181 8.89 3.14 -12.19
CA VAL A 181 10.33 2.99 -12.41
C VAL A 181 10.61 2.63 -13.87
N ALA A 182 9.83 1.70 -14.45
CA ALA A 182 9.94 1.32 -15.85
C ALA A 182 9.62 2.48 -16.82
N GLU A 183 8.61 3.31 -16.52
CA GLU A 183 8.29 4.51 -17.30
C GLU A 183 9.42 5.54 -17.27
N LYS A 184 10.02 5.77 -16.10
CA LYS A 184 11.11 6.74 -15.93
C LYS A 184 12.39 6.29 -16.65
N GLN A 185 12.70 5.00 -16.57
CA GLN A 185 13.93 4.41 -17.13
C GLN A 185 13.74 3.89 -18.57
N GLN A 186 12.52 3.94 -19.10
CA GLN A 186 12.12 3.39 -20.41
C GLN A 186 12.56 1.92 -20.63
N LEU A 187 12.64 1.14 -19.56
CA LEU A 187 12.98 -0.28 -19.60
C LEU A 187 11.72 -1.13 -19.80
N ASN A 188 11.89 -2.33 -20.34
CA ASN A 188 10.81 -3.31 -20.40
C ASN A 188 10.48 -3.75 -18.97
N LEU A 189 9.18 -3.76 -18.64
CA LEU A 189 8.74 -4.15 -17.31
C LEU A 189 9.06 -5.63 -17.01
N GLU A 190 9.07 -6.51 -18.02
CA GLU A 190 9.41 -7.93 -17.84
C GLU A 190 10.86 -8.13 -17.35
N ASP A 191 11.82 -7.45 -17.97
CA ASP A 191 13.24 -7.55 -17.59
C ASP A 191 13.46 -7.09 -16.14
N LEU A 192 12.74 -6.05 -15.70
CA LEU A 192 12.76 -5.56 -14.33
C LEU A 192 12.15 -6.56 -13.33
N TYR A 193 11.07 -7.25 -13.73
CA TYR A 193 10.45 -8.29 -12.90
C TYR A 193 11.32 -9.54 -12.78
N VAL A 194 12.03 -9.92 -13.84
CA VAL A 194 13.00 -11.02 -13.81
C VAL A 194 14.16 -10.68 -12.88
N ALA A 195 14.70 -9.46 -12.99
CA ALA A 195 15.85 -9.02 -12.20
C ALA A 195 15.50 -8.78 -10.72
N VAL A 196 14.34 -8.19 -10.43
CA VAL A 196 13.97 -7.73 -9.07
C VAL A 196 12.75 -8.46 -8.51
N GLY A 197 11.68 -8.56 -9.30
CA GLY A 197 10.41 -9.11 -8.84
C GLY A 197 10.54 -10.55 -8.32
N TRP A 198 10.93 -11.49 -9.18
CA TRP A 198 10.93 -12.92 -8.86
C TRP A 198 11.93 -13.34 -7.78
N PRO A 199 13.18 -12.83 -7.75
CA PRO A 199 14.10 -13.10 -6.64
C PRO A 199 13.56 -12.63 -5.28
N LEU A 200 12.90 -11.46 -5.24
CA LEU A 200 12.28 -10.96 -4.01
C LEU A 200 11.09 -11.82 -3.57
N TYR A 201 10.25 -12.29 -4.49
CA TYR A 201 9.16 -13.23 -4.18
C TYR A 201 9.70 -14.55 -3.61
N LYS A 202 10.82 -15.07 -4.12
CA LYS A 202 11.41 -16.32 -3.64
C LYS A 202 12.07 -16.19 -2.27
N LYS A 203 12.69 -15.04 -1.97
CA LYS A 203 13.44 -14.82 -0.72
C LYS A 203 12.56 -14.44 0.47
N TYR A 204 11.52 -13.64 0.24
CA TYR A 204 10.67 -13.08 1.31
C TYR A 204 9.20 -13.52 1.22
N GLY A 205 8.85 -14.38 0.26
CA GLY A 205 7.48 -14.82 -0.01
C GLY A 205 6.64 -13.78 -0.77
N HIS A 206 6.69 -12.51 -0.35
CA HIS A 206 6.04 -11.41 -1.03
C HIS A 206 6.96 -10.19 -1.22
N ALA A 207 6.95 -9.64 -2.43
CA ALA A 207 7.74 -8.46 -2.78
C ALA A 207 7.40 -7.21 -1.94
N TYR A 208 6.16 -7.12 -1.42
CA TYR A 208 5.73 -6.02 -0.57
C TYR A 208 6.43 -6.00 0.79
N ASP A 209 6.63 -7.18 1.40
CA ASP A 209 7.31 -7.29 2.69
C ASP A 209 8.83 -7.06 2.51
N ALA A 210 9.39 -7.51 1.37
CA ALA A 210 10.75 -7.14 0.99
C ALA A 210 10.92 -5.62 0.84
N PHE A 211 9.97 -4.90 0.25
CA PHE A 211 10.04 -3.43 0.14
C PHE A 211 9.91 -2.71 1.49
N LYS A 212 9.13 -3.25 2.43
CA LYS A 212 9.09 -2.73 3.80
C LYS A 212 10.43 -2.90 4.50
N LEU A 213 11.03 -4.07 4.39
CA LEU A 213 12.37 -4.33 4.94
C LEU A 213 13.42 -3.47 4.23
N ALA A 214 13.28 -3.20 2.94
CA ALA A 214 14.19 -2.33 2.19
C ALA A 214 14.21 -0.88 2.69
N LEU A 215 13.16 -0.43 3.38
CA LEU A 215 13.16 0.88 4.04
C LEU A 215 14.07 0.92 5.28
N GLN A 216 14.23 -0.21 5.98
CA GLN A 216 15.02 -0.33 7.21
C GLN A 216 16.45 -0.84 6.92
N GLU A 217 16.59 -1.86 6.07
CA GLU A 217 17.85 -2.52 5.71
C GLU A 217 18.03 -2.52 4.17
N GLN A 218 18.55 -1.41 3.65
CA GLN A 218 18.69 -1.13 2.22
C GLN A 218 19.68 -2.05 1.47
N ASP A 219 20.62 -2.70 2.15
CA ASP A 219 21.68 -3.48 1.50
C ASP A 219 21.40 -4.98 1.50
N LYS A 220 20.79 -5.54 2.55
CA LYS A 220 20.51 -6.99 2.66
C LYS A 220 19.39 -7.47 1.73
N VAL A 221 18.42 -6.62 1.44
CA VAL A 221 17.28 -6.96 0.56
C VAL A 221 17.72 -7.02 -0.91
N PHE A 222 18.66 -6.15 -1.30
CA PHE A 222 19.18 -6.07 -2.67
C PHE A 222 20.50 -6.84 -2.87
N GLU A 223 21.04 -7.48 -1.84
CA GLU A 223 22.26 -8.28 -1.92
C GLU A 223 22.04 -9.51 -2.82
N GLY A 224 22.72 -9.53 -3.96
CA GLY A 224 22.64 -10.59 -4.98
C GLY A 224 21.88 -10.23 -6.26
N LEU A 225 21.36 -9.00 -6.39
CA LEU A 225 20.69 -8.54 -7.61
C LEU A 225 21.67 -7.82 -8.55
N GLN A 226 21.68 -8.22 -9.82
CA GLN A 226 22.41 -7.51 -10.87
C GLN A 226 21.52 -6.39 -11.42
N MET A 227 21.78 -5.15 -11.01
CA MET A 227 21.16 -3.96 -11.59
C MET A 227 22.16 -2.83 -11.78
N THR A 228 21.80 -1.90 -12.66
CA THR A 228 22.39 -0.57 -12.68
C THR A 228 22.01 0.19 -11.39
N PRO A 229 22.97 0.86 -10.73
CA PRO A 229 22.74 1.56 -9.46
C PRO A 229 21.67 2.66 -9.56
N GLU A 230 21.50 3.24 -10.75
CA GLU A 230 20.47 4.26 -11.04
C GLU A 230 19.05 3.75 -10.82
N VAL A 231 18.74 2.52 -11.23
CA VAL A 231 17.40 1.96 -11.07
C VAL A 231 17.12 1.64 -9.59
N LYS A 232 18.14 1.24 -8.83
CA LYS A 232 18.04 0.99 -7.38
C LYS A 232 17.68 2.27 -6.64
N GLU A 233 18.33 3.39 -6.93
CA GLU A 233 18.06 4.67 -6.26
C GLU A 233 16.66 5.20 -6.59
N ASP A 234 16.25 5.11 -7.85
CA ASP A 234 14.91 5.52 -8.29
C ASP A 234 13.82 4.64 -7.68
N LEU A 235 14.05 3.33 -7.62
CA LEU A 235 13.16 2.41 -6.94
C LEU A 235 13.04 2.76 -5.46
N LEU A 236 14.14 3.01 -4.76
CA LEU A 236 14.14 3.37 -3.35
C LEU A 236 13.41 4.69 -3.09
N THR A 237 13.60 5.68 -3.96
CA THR A 237 12.91 6.97 -3.89
C THR A 237 11.40 6.79 -4.06
N ASN A 238 10.97 5.95 -5.00
CA ASN A 238 9.55 5.65 -5.20
C ASN A 238 8.95 4.82 -4.04
N ILE A 239 9.70 3.87 -3.49
CA ILE A 239 9.29 3.09 -2.31
C ILE A 239 9.13 4.03 -1.11
N ARG A 240 10.08 4.92 -0.82
CA ARG A 240 9.94 5.92 0.26
C ARG A 240 8.73 6.83 0.05
N ARG A 241 8.48 7.30 -1.17
CA ARG A 241 7.33 8.18 -1.44
C ARG A 241 5.98 7.48 -1.28
N ARG A 242 5.87 6.21 -1.66
CA ARG A 242 4.58 5.50 -1.72
C ARG A 242 4.33 4.52 -0.58
N LEU A 243 5.37 4.02 0.07
CA LEU A 243 5.29 2.96 1.06
C LEU A 243 5.71 3.41 2.47
N THR A 244 6.31 4.60 2.61
CA THR A 244 6.55 5.14 3.95
C THR A 244 5.21 5.36 4.64
N PRO A 245 4.97 4.71 5.80
CA PRO A 245 3.75 4.93 6.55
C PRO A 245 3.66 6.42 6.89
N GLN A 246 2.54 7.03 6.53
CA GLN A 246 2.25 8.39 7.00
C GLN A 246 2.18 8.33 8.52
N PRO A 247 2.82 9.27 9.22
CA PRO A 247 2.87 9.23 10.66
C PRO A 247 1.45 9.39 11.20
N VAL A 248 1.04 8.43 12.02
CA VAL A 248 -0.30 8.35 12.58
C VAL A 248 -0.31 9.15 13.87
N LYS A 249 -1.21 10.13 13.94
CA LYS A 249 -1.51 10.83 15.18
C LYS A 249 -2.21 9.86 16.14
N ILE A 250 -1.70 9.75 17.36
CA ILE A 250 -2.29 8.94 18.43
C ILE A 250 -2.66 9.90 19.56
N ARG A 251 -3.87 9.71 20.08
CA ARG A 251 -4.46 10.57 21.09
C ARG A 251 -4.84 9.77 22.32
N ALA A 252 -4.69 10.38 23.49
CA ALA A 252 -5.37 9.95 24.70
C ALA A 252 -5.98 11.17 25.41
N ASP A 253 -7.11 10.94 26.07
CA ASP A 253 -7.80 11.97 26.85
C ASP A 253 -7.70 11.59 28.33
N VAL A 254 -7.12 12.50 29.09
CA VAL A 254 -6.82 12.33 30.49
C VAL A 254 -7.50 13.43 31.28
N GLU A 255 -8.22 13.04 32.31
CA GLU A 255 -8.72 13.93 33.34
C GLU A 255 -7.73 13.95 34.50
N VAL A 256 -7.21 15.14 34.82
CA VAL A 256 -6.27 15.34 35.94
C VAL A 256 -6.90 16.25 36.96
N THR A 257 -6.97 15.78 38.21
CA THR A 257 -7.55 16.51 39.33
C THR A 257 -6.55 16.56 40.48
N CYS A 258 -6.35 17.74 41.08
CA CYS A 258 -5.57 17.89 42.30
C CYS A 258 -6.23 18.96 43.16
N PHE A 259 -6.58 18.61 44.39
CA PHE A 259 -7.27 19.50 45.34
C PHE A 259 -6.33 20.10 46.39
N GLY A 260 -5.01 19.92 46.23
CA GLY A 260 -4.01 20.49 47.13
C GLY A 260 -3.80 21.98 46.91
N TYR A 261 -3.25 22.66 47.93
CA TYR A 261 -2.90 24.09 47.86
C TYR A 261 -1.87 24.40 46.75
N GLU A 262 -0.98 23.44 46.45
CA GLU A 262 -0.03 23.48 45.32
C GLU A 262 -0.52 22.67 44.10
N GLY A 263 -1.84 22.53 43.92
CA GLY A 263 -2.41 21.64 42.90
C GLY A 263 -2.02 22.01 41.48
N VAL A 264 -1.93 23.30 41.15
CA VAL A 264 -1.56 23.76 39.80
C VAL A 264 -0.12 23.41 39.46
N ASP A 265 0.81 23.56 40.42
CA ASP A 265 2.22 23.22 40.25
C ASP A 265 2.43 21.70 40.19
N ALA A 266 1.69 20.93 41.00
CA ALA A 266 1.68 19.48 40.93
C ALA A 266 1.24 18.96 39.55
N VAL A 267 0.17 19.55 38.98
CA VAL A 267 -0.32 19.18 37.64
C VAL A 267 0.70 19.57 36.57
N LYS A 268 1.27 20.78 36.62
CA LYS A 268 2.32 21.18 35.67
C LYS A 268 3.56 20.28 35.75
N ALA A 269 4.01 19.92 36.95
CA ALA A 269 5.14 19.02 37.15
C ALA A 269 4.85 17.62 36.60
N ALA A 270 3.64 17.09 36.82
CA ALA A 270 3.22 15.79 36.28
C ALA A 270 3.18 15.81 34.75
N LEU A 271 2.59 16.84 34.14
CA LEU A 271 2.52 16.98 32.67
C LEU A 271 3.91 17.13 32.05
N LYS A 272 4.81 17.90 32.68
CA LYS A 272 6.20 18.05 32.23
C LYS A 272 7.00 16.75 32.36
N ALA A 273 6.74 15.95 33.39
CA ALA A 273 7.31 14.62 33.53
C ALA A 273 6.80 13.66 32.45
N GLY A 274 5.53 13.79 32.04
CA GLY A 274 4.95 13.08 30.90
C GLY A 274 5.56 13.49 29.55
N GLU A 275 5.83 14.79 29.36
CA GLU A 275 6.50 15.31 28.16
C GLU A 275 7.98 14.85 28.08
N ALA A 276 8.68 14.72 29.22
CA ALA A 276 10.06 14.23 29.25
C ALA A 276 10.23 12.77 28.81
N VAL A 277 9.14 12.01 28.69
CA VAL A 277 9.14 10.63 28.16
C VAL A 277 9.20 10.62 26.63
N SER A 278 9.04 11.77 25.97
CA SER A 278 9.04 11.89 24.51
C SER A 278 10.35 11.40 23.90
N THR A 279 10.25 10.60 22.84
CA THR A 279 11.38 10.23 21.97
C THR A 279 11.40 11.12 20.72
N VAL A 280 12.55 11.19 20.03
CA VAL A 280 12.71 11.99 18.80
C VAL A 280 11.72 11.56 17.71
N ASP A 281 11.38 10.27 17.67
CA ASP A 281 10.44 9.69 16.70
C ASP A 281 8.95 9.80 17.12
N ALA A 282 8.66 10.21 18.36
CA ALA A 282 7.29 10.32 18.88
C ALA A 282 7.16 11.50 19.87
N PRO A 283 7.15 12.75 19.38
CA PRO A 283 7.00 13.92 20.25
C PRO A 283 5.59 13.94 20.87
N VAL A 284 5.51 13.89 22.20
CA VAL A 284 4.24 13.99 22.94
C VAL A 284 3.95 15.45 23.22
N LYS A 285 2.82 15.96 22.70
CA LYS A 285 2.30 17.29 22.97
C LYS A 285 1.05 17.17 23.82
N ILE A 286 1.05 17.79 24.99
CA ILE A 286 -0.12 17.82 25.87
C ILE A 286 -0.79 19.20 25.75
N ARG A 287 -2.09 19.21 25.47
CA ARG A 287 -2.92 20.42 25.36
C ARG A 287 -4.04 20.37 26.39
N LEU A 288 -4.31 21.51 27.01
CA LEU A 288 -5.49 21.71 27.83
C LEU A 288 -6.67 22.01 26.90
N VAL A 289 -7.78 21.30 27.06
CA VAL A 289 -9.05 21.66 26.39
C VAL A 289 -9.88 22.50 27.34
N ALA A 290 -10.16 21.96 28.52
CA ALA A 290 -10.90 22.58 29.61
C ALA A 290 -10.37 21.99 30.91
N PRO A 291 -10.21 22.71 32.03
CA PRO A 291 -10.02 22.06 33.31
C PRO A 291 -11.26 21.18 33.62
N PRO A 292 -11.14 19.90 34.05
CA PRO A 292 -9.95 19.07 34.32
C PRO A 292 -9.46 18.17 33.15
N LEU A 293 -9.93 18.38 31.92
CA LEU A 293 -9.66 17.62 30.70
C LEU A 293 -8.40 18.08 29.93
N TYR A 294 -7.44 17.16 29.83
CA TYR A 294 -6.21 17.28 29.06
C TYR A 294 -6.19 16.27 27.93
N VAL A 295 -5.65 16.68 26.78
CA VAL A 295 -5.48 15.83 25.61
C VAL A 295 -4.00 15.72 25.31
N MET A 296 -3.50 14.49 25.25
CA MET A 296 -2.13 14.17 24.85
C MET A 296 -2.14 13.62 23.43
N VAL A 297 -1.37 14.26 22.56
CA VAL A 297 -1.23 13.92 21.14
C VAL A 297 0.23 13.55 20.90
N THR A 298 0.47 12.36 20.36
CA THR A 298 1.78 11.99 19.81
C THR A 298 1.63 11.68 18.33
N ASN A 299 2.69 11.89 17.56
CA ASN A 299 2.74 11.51 16.16
C ASN A 299 3.81 10.43 16.01
N SER A 300 3.43 9.22 15.61
CA SER A 300 4.37 8.10 15.46
C SER A 300 4.12 7.36 14.15
N LEU A 301 5.19 6.82 13.56
CA LEU A 301 5.14 6.00 12.36
C LEU A 301 4.47 4.64 12.62
N ASP A 302 4.58 4.17 13.86
CA ASP A 302 4.06 2.87 14.29
C ASP A 302 2.98 3.02 15.36
N LYS A 303 1.82 2.41 15.08
CA LYS A 303 0.65 2.48 15.96
C LYS A 303 0.90 1.82 17.33
N THR A 304 1.65 0.72 17.36
CA THR A 304 1.91 -0.04 18.59
C THR A 304 2.87 0.71 19.52
N ILE A 305 4.01 1.13 18.98
CA ILE A 305 5.04 1.87 19.73
C ILE A 305 4.44 3.15 20.32
N GLY A 306 3.66 3.89 19.54
CA GLY A 306 3.06 5.12 20.04
C GLY A 306 1.97 4.91 21.12
N ILE A 307 1.25 3.78 21.11
CA ILE A 307 0.29 3.42 22.17
C ILE A 307 1.03 3.10 23.47
N GLU A 308 2.07 2.27 23.40
CA GLU A 308 2.88 1.90 24.57
C GLU A 308 3.55 3.12 25.20
N MET A 309 4.06 4.04 24.38
CA MET A 309 4.67 5.28 24.86
C MET A 309 3.69 6.19 25.59
N LEU A 310 2.46 6.33 25.08
CA LEU A 310 1.42 7.12 25.75
C LEU A 310 0.98 6.45 27.07
N GLU A 311 0.91 5.12 27.13
CA GLU A 311 0.58 4.38 28.35
C GLU A 311 1.67 4.51 29.42
N LEU A 312 2.94 4.49 29.02
CA LEU A 312 4.07 4.74 29.91
C LEU A 312 4.06 6.19 30.42
N ALA A 313 3.73 7.16 29.57
CA ALA A 313 3.55 8.54 29.98
C ALA A 313 2.38 8.72 30.96
N VAL A 314 1.24 8.06 30.72
CA VAL A 314 0.08 8.04 31.63
C VAL A 314 0.48 7.50 33.01
N THR A 315 1.23 6.40 33.06
CA THR A 315 1.67 5.78 34.32
C THR A 315 2.58 6.72 35.12
N LYS A 316 3.53 7.39 34.44
CA LYS A 316 4.40 8.39 35.10
C LYS A 316 3.63 9.60 35.62
N ILE A 317 2.65 10.09 34.85
CA ILE A 317 1.77 11.18 35.27
C ILE A 317 0.97 10.76 36.51
N GLU A 318 0.44 9.54 36.53
CA GLU A 318 -0.29 8.98 37.67
C GLU A 318 0.56 8.88 38.94
N GLU A 319 1.81 8.42 38.84
CA GLU A 319 2.74 8.34 39.96
C GLU A 319 3.04 9.71 40.58
N VAL A 320 3.24 10.74 39.74
CA VAL A 320 3.49 12.10 40.22
C VAL A 320 2.23 12.66 40.88
N ILE A 321 1.07 12.54 40.25
CA ILE A 321 -0.20 13.06 40.79
C ILE A 321 -0.55 12.40 42.13
N LYS A 322 -0.32 11.09 42.29
CA LYS A 322 -0.55 10.38 43.56
C LYS A 322 0.34 10.89 44.69
N LYS A 323 1.61 11.25 44.41
CA LYS A 323 2.51 11.83 45.43
C LYS A 323 1.99 13.16 45.98
N PHE A 324 1.30 13.94 45.16
CA PHE A 324 0.71 15.23 45.55
C PHE A 324 -0.75 15.12 46.02
N GLY A 325 -1.29 13.90 46.18
CA GLY A 325 -2.67 13.69 46.65
C GLY A 325 -3.77 14.03 45.63
N GLY A 326 -3.45 14.05 44.34
CA GLY A 326 -4.43 14.20 43.27
C GLY A 326 -4.94 12.86 42.72
N GLY A 327 -5.93 12.93 41.83
CA GLY A 327 -6.49 11.80 41.10
C GLY A 327 -6.39 11.99 39.59
N MET A 328 -6.21 10.89 38.86
CA MET A 328 -6.15 10.84 37.40
C MET A 328 -7.17 9.83 36.88
N THR A 329 -7.96 10.20 35.87
CA THR A 329 -8.91 9.30 35.20
C THR A 329 -8.70 9.38 33.69
N VAL A 330 -8.48 8.25 33.03
CA VAL A 330 -8.34 8.20 31.57
C VAL A 330 -9.73 8.04 30.94
N LYS A 331 -10.25 9.09 30.29
CA LYS A 331 -11.54 9.02 29.58
C LYS A 331 -11.42 8.26 28.27
N MET A 332 -10.33 8.47 27.55
CA MET A 332 -10.05 7.80 26.28
C MET A 332 -8.64 7.23 26.29
N LYS A 333 -8.56 5.91 26.19
CA LYS A 333 -7.28 5.19 26.08
C LYS A 333 -6.54 5.60 24.79
N PRO A 334 -5.20 5.46 24.75
CA PRO A 334 -4.40 5.77 23.57
C PRO A 334 -4.95 5.08 22.32
N ARG A 335 -5.41 5.87 21.36
CA ARG A 335 -5.94 5.39 20.08
C ARG A 335 -5.43 6.24 18.95
N ALA A 336 -5.09 5.60 17.83
CA ALA A 336 -4.84 6.27 16.57
C ALA A 336 -6.08 7.04 16.13
N VAL A 337 -5.96 8.36 15.96
CA VAL A 337 -7.06 9.24 15.56
C VAL A 337 -7.19 9.30 14.05
N SER A 338 -8.44 9.34 13.57
CA SER A 338 -8.75 9.65 12.18
C SER A 338 -8.81 11.16 11.97
N GLU A 339 -8.79 11.61 10.72
CA GLU A 339 -9.05 13.02 10.37
C GLU A 339 -10.40 13.52 10.91
N THR A 340 -11.39 12.61 11.00
CA THR A 340 -12.71 12.91 11.57
C THR A 340 -12.63 13.24 13.06
N ASP A 341 -11.89 12.46 13.85
CA ASP A 341 -11.70 12.69 15.29
C ASP A 341 -10.92 13.99 15.58
N ASP A 342 -9.98 14.38 14.70
CA ASP A 342 -9.20 15.63 14.80
C ASP A 342 -10.10 16.86 14.59
N ALA A 343 -11.03 16.78 13.62
CA ALA A 343 -12.00 17.83 13.33
C ALA A 343 -13.00 18.03 14.49
N GLU A 344 -13.51 16.93 15.06
CA GLU A 344 -14.41 16.98 16.21
C GLU A 344 -13.73 17.63 17.43
N LEU A 345 -12.46 17.30 17.68
CA LEU A 345 -11.69 17.92 18.77
C LEU A 345 -11.49 19.41 18.55
N GLN A 346 -11.14 19.81 17.34
CA GLN A 346 -10.90 21.22 17.04
C GLN A 346 -12.18 22.04 17.22
N GLN A 347 -13.33 21.48 16.85
CA GLN A 347 -14.64 22.09 17.13
C GLN A 347 -14.95 22.16 18.62
N LEU A 348 -14.65 21.10 19.38
CA LEU A 348 -14.80 21.09 20.84
C LEU A 348 -13.92 22.16 21.50
N MET A 349 -12.64 22.26 21.09
CA MET A 349 -11.71 23.28 21.58
C MET A 349 -12.22 24.69 21.28
N ALA A 350 -12.66 24.95 20.04
CA ALA A 350 -13.20 26.24 19.65
C ALA A 350 -14.49 26.60 20.41
N ARG A 351 -15.35 25.61 20.68
CA ARG A 351 -16.57 25.80 21.47
C ARG A 351 -16.27 26.17 22.91
N VAL A 352 -15.41 25.39 23.57
CA VAL A 352 -15.01 25.63 24.96
C VAL A 352 -14.28 26.97 25.09
N GLU A 353 -13.44 27.32 24.12
CA GLU A 353 -12.74 28.62 24.12
C GLU A 353 -13.74 29.78 23.96
N ASN A 354 -14.74 29.64 23.08
CA ASN A 354 -15.78 30.65 22.92
C ASN A 354 -16.69 30.78 24.16
N GLU A 355 -17.04 29.66 24.79
CA GLU A 355 -17.80 29.65 26.04
C GLU A 355 -16.99 30.28 27.19
N SER A 356 -15.67 30.05 27.23
CA SER A 356 -14.79 30.70 28.22
C SER A 356 -14.63 32.20 27.98
N LYS A 357 -14.63 32.65 26.72
CA LYS A 357 -14.52 34.07 26.34
C LYS A 357 -15.80 34.87 26.55
N GLN A 358 -16.97 34.21 26.52
CA GLN A 358 -18.27 34.89 26.68
C GLN A 358 -18.66 35.12 28.15
N VAL A 359 -17.87 34.62 29.11
CA VAL A 359 -18.11 34.74 30.56
C VAL A 359 -17.14 35.75 31.20
N ASP A 360 -16.71 36.78 30.46
CA ASP A 360 -16.21 38.01 31.09
C ASP A 360 -17.40 38.66 31.80
N GLY A 361 -17.52 38.39 33.09
CA GLY A 361 -18.60 38.86 33.93
C GLY A 361 -18.50 40.36 34.17
N ASP A 362 -19.66 41.03 34.04
CA ASP A 362 -19.94 42.33 34.63
C ASP A 362 -19.36 42.42 36.05
N GLY A 363 -18.44 43.36 36.21
CA GLY A 363 -17.91 43.82 37.49
C GLY A 363 -17.46 45.26 37.29
N ASP A 364 -18.39 46.20 37.49
CA ASP A 364 -18.30 47.26 38.52
C ASP A 364 -19.35 48.36 38.23
N GLU A 365 -20.58 48.17 38.74
CA GLU A 365 -21.48 49.29 39.05
C GLU A 365 -21.09 49.84 40.43
N ASP A 366 -20.06 50.68 40.50
CA ASP A 366 -19.82 51.55 41.65
C ASP A 366 -19.76 53.01 41.19
N GLU A 367 -20.75 53.76 41.65
CA GLU A 367 -20.86 55.22 41.83
C GLU A 367 -19.87 56.14 41.08
N ASP A 368 -20.38 56.82 40.05
CA ASP A 368 -19.92 58.18 39.73
C ASP A 368 -21.13 59.11 39.52
N ILE A 369 -21.63 59.68 40.63
CA ILE A 369 -22.51 60.86 40.60
C ILE A 369 -21.60 62.07 40.29
N GLY A 370 -21.15 62.13 39.04
CA GLY A 370 -20.44 63.26 38.46
C GLY A 370 -21.42 64.12 37.65
N MET A 371 -21.76 65.30 38.17
CA MET A 371 -22.40 66.36 37.37
C MET A 371 -21.58 66.63 36.10
N GLY A 372 -22.17 66.42 34.92
CA GLY A 372 -21.54 66.75 33.65
C GLY A 372 -22.56 66.87 32.52
N VAL A 373 -22.74 68.10 32.04
CA VAL A 373 -23.59 68.51 30.92
C VAL A 373 -22.80 68.35 29.60
N ALA A 374 -23.50 68.00 28.50
CA ALA A 374 -23.08 67.97 27.09
C ALA A 374 -22.17 66.78 26.69
N ASP A 375 -22.27 66.14 25.52
CA ASP A 375 -22.82 66.46 24.20
C ASP A 375 -23.32 65.16 23.51
N ASP A 376 -24.46 65.25 22.81
CA ASP A 376 -24.94 64.28 21.83
C ASP A 376 -24.17 64.47 20.51
N PHE A 377 -23.29 63.54 20.13
CA PHE A 377 -22.91 63.36 18.72
C PHE A 377 -22.70 61.89 18.36
N ASP A 378 -23.64 61.43 17.53
CA ASP A 378 -23.83 60.13 16.90
C ASP A 378 -22.70 59.76 15.92
N VAL A 379 -22.15 58.53 16.01
CA VAL A 379 -21.36 57.91 14.94
C VAL A 379 -21.70 56.41 14.85
N PRO A 380 -22.26 55.92 13.71
CA PRO A 380 -22.61 54.52 13.49
C PRO A 380 -21.42 53.66 13.00
N PRO A 381 -21.54 52.30 13.03
CA PRO A 381 -20.42 51.39 12.77
C PRO A 381 -20.14 51.17 11.27
N PRO A 382 -18.89 50.79 10.87
CA PRO A 382 -18.58 50.47 9.47
C PRO A 382 -18.98 49.03 9.11
N VAL A 383 -19.66 48.90 7.97
CA VAL A 383 -20.05 47.66 7.27
C VAL A 383 -18.91 47.22 6.31
N PRO A 384 -18.78 45.92 5.97
CA PRO A 384 -17.59 45.36 5.35
C PRO A 384 -17.54 45.54 3.82
N ALA A 385 -16.32 45.70 3.30
CA ALA A 385 -16.03 45.96 1.90
C ALA A 385 -16.33 44.76 0.99
N LEU A 386 -17.28 44.94 0.07
CA LEU A 386 -17.42 44.15 -1.15
C LEU A 386 -16.47 44.70 -2.21
N ARG A 387 -15.68 43.80 -2.81
CA ARG A 387 -14.70 44.10 -3.87
C ARG A 387 -15.28 43.68 -5.22
N SER A 388 -15.58 44.66 -6.05
CA SER A 388 -15.71 44.61 -7.51
C SER A 388 -15.26 45.98 -7.97
N GLY A 389 -14.18 46.13 -8.74
CA GLY A 389 -14.08 45.73 -10.13
C GLY A 389 -13.86 47.02 -10.91
N ASP A 390 -13.15 46.89 -12.04
CA ASP A 390 -13.01 47.91 -13.11
C ASP A 390 -12.09 49.09 -12.73
N ASP A 391 -11.29 49.67 -13.60
CA ASP A 391 -10.83 49.45 -14.98
C ASP A 391 -9.57 50.36 -15.05
N ASP A 392 -8.71 50.20 -16.05
CA ASP A 392 -8.20 51.36 -16.80
C ASP A 392 -7.28 50.89 -17.93
N ASP A 393 -7.71 51.30 -19.12
CA ASP A 393 -7.01 51.34 -20.39
C ASP A 393 -5.65 52.06 -20.30
N ASP A 394 -4.69 51.66 -21.13
CA ASP A 394 -4.32 52.41 -22.35
C ASP A 394 -2.98 51.97 -22.96
N GLU A 395 -2.98 52.02 -24.30
CA GLU A 395 -1.90 52.05 -25.31
C GLU A 395 -1.02 50.81 -25.62
#